data_AF-A0A348PMP1-F1
#
_entry.id   AF-A0A348PMP1-F1
#
_cell.length_a   1.000
_cell.length_b   1.000
_cell.length_c   1.000
_cell.angle_alpha   90.00
_cell.angle_beta   90.00
_cell.angle_gamma   90.00
#
_symmetry.space_group_name_H-M   'P 1'
#
loop_
_entity.id
_entity.type
_entity.pdbx_description
1 polymer ?
#
loop_
_entity_poly.entity_id
_entity_poly.type
_entity_poly.pdbx_seq_one_letter_code
_entity_poly.pdbx_strand_id
1 'polypeptide(L)' 'MPKMKTNSSAKKRFRFTGTGKIKRKHAFKS' A
#
# COMPACT_ATOMS: atom_id res chain seq x y z
N MET A 1 23.73 10.84 -3.39
CA MET A 1 22.96 9.73 -2.79
C MET A 1 21.59 9.65 -3.46
N PRO A 2 21.24 8.55 -4.13
CA PRO A 2 19.91 8.40 -4.69
C PRO A 2 18.86 8.23 -3.58
N LYS A 3 17.73 8.92 -3.68
CA LYS A 3 16.60 8.72 -2.76
C LYS A 3 15.92 7.39 -3.06
N MET A 4 15.59 6.62 -2.03
CA MET A 4 14.79 5.40 -2.20
C MET A 4 13.42 5.76 -2.77
N LYS A 5 13.10 5.16 -3.93
CA LYS A 5 11.79 5.34 -4.58
C LYS A 5 10.79 4.35 -3.99
N THR A 6 9.61 4.84 -3.64
CA THR A 6 8.51 3.97 -3.19
C THR A 6 7.95 3.16 -4.35
N ASN A 7 7.58 1.91 -4.11
CA ASN A 7 6.95 1.07 -5.12
C ASN A 7 5.52 1.56 -5.42
N SER A 8 5.33 2.11 -6.62
CA SER A 8 4.04 2.66 -7.07
C SER A 8 2.91 1.61 -7.10
N SER A 9 3.22 0.33 -7.33
CA SER A 9 2.20 -0.73 -7.32
C SER A 9 1.65 -0.99 -5.92
N ALA A 10 2.53 -0.96 -4.91
CA ALA A 10 2.14 -1.15 -3.52
C ALA A 10 1.27 0.01 -3.02
N LYS A 11 1.64 1.26 -3.35
CA LYS A 11 0.84 2.45 -3.00
C LYS A 11 -0.59 2.41 -3.53
N LYS A 12 -0.80 1.77 -4.69
CA LYS A 12 -2.14 1.62 -5.28
C LYS A 12 -2.98 0.54 -4.58
N ARG A 13 -2.34 -0.50 -4.04
CA ARG A 13 -3.01 -1.71 -3.51
C ARG A 13 -3.17 -1.72 -1.99
N PHE A 14 -2.25 -1.07 -1.27
CA PHE A 14 -2.16 -1.11 0.19
C PHE A 14 -2.23 0.29 0.78
N ARG A 15 -2.89 0.41 1.93
CA ARG A 15 -2.98 1.65 2.71
C ARG A 15 -2.66 1.34 4.16
N PHE A 16 -2.11 2.32 4.87
CA PHE A 16 -1.97 2.23 6.33
C PHE A 16 -3.24 2.72 7.02
N THR A 17 -3.46 2.21 8.22
CA THR A 17 -4.43 2.73 9.20
C THR A 17 -3.71 3.70 10.14
N GLY A 18 -4.46 4.51 10.90
CA GLY A 18 -3.86 5.47 11.85
C GLY A 18 -2.98 4.80 12.92
N THR A 19 -3.20 3.51 13.20
CA THR A 19 -2.41 2.72 14.16
C THR A 19 -1.26 1.93 13.49
N GLY A 20 -0.95 2.19 12.22
CA GLY A 20 0.17 1.55 11.50
C GLY A 20 -0.11 0.17 10.89
N LYS A 21 -1.32 -0.39 11.01
CA LYS A 21 -1.68 -1.66 10.34
C LYS A 21 -1.92 -1.45 8.85
N ILE A 22 -1.64 -2.47 8.03
CA ILE A 22 -1.86 -2.46 6.58
C ILE A 22 -3.27 -2.98 6.26
N LYS A 23 -4.03 -2.20 5.49
CA LYS A 23 -5.33 -2.58 4.93
C LYS A 23 -5.25 -2.77 3.41
N ARG A 24 -6.01 -3.74 2.89
CA ARG A 24 -6.17 -4.04 1.45
C ARG A 24 -7.57 -4.57 1.17
N LYS A 25 -8.00 -4.52 -0.09
CA LYS A 25 -9.26 -5.17 -0.53
C LYS A 25 -9.04 -6.67 -0.79
N HIS A 26 -10.09 -7.46 -0.63
CA HIS A 26 -10.10 -8.86 -1.04
C HIS A 26 -10.13 -8.96 -2.57
N ALA A 27 -9.44 -9.95 -3.13
CA ALA A 27 -9.48 -10.18 -4.57
C ALA A 27 -10.85 -10.77 -4.95
N PHE A 28 -11.29 -10.52 -6.19
CA PHE A 28 -12.51 -11.08 -6.78
C PHE A 28 -13.82 -10.75 -6.05
N LYS A 29 -13.82 -9.65 -5.27
CA LYS A 29 -15.04 -9.01 -4.76
C LYS A 29 -15.11 -7.58 -5.31
N SER A 30 -16.17 -7.30 -6.06
CA SER A 30 -16.51 -5.95 -6.55
C SER A 30 -17.01 -5.08 -5.41
#